data_AF-A0A962KEX8-F1
#
_entry.id   AF-A0A962KEX8-F1
#
_cell.length_a   1.000
_cell.length_b   1.000
_cell.length_c   1.000
_cell.angle_alpha   90.00
_cell.angle_beta   90.00
_cell.angle_gamma   90.00
#
_symmetry.space_group_name_H-M   'P 1'
#
loop_
_entity.id
_entity.type
_entity.pdbx_description
1 polymer ?
#
loop_
_entity_poly.entity_id
_entity_poly.type
_entity_poly.pdbx_seq_one_letter_code
_entity_poly.pdbx_strand_id
1 'polypeptide(L)' 'QEHQQGRGNPLPDYELVSVQGEDHQQQFQVVCRITRPALVAEGAGSSRRKAEQAAARAALRRLADHGG' A
#
# COMPACT_ATOMS: atom_id res chain seq x y z
N GLN A 1 13.12 -6.58 14.59
CA GLN A 1 12.82 -6.10 13.23
C GLN A 1 12.14 -4.76 13.39
N GLU A 2 12.86 -3.70 13.04
CA GLU A 2 12.48 -2.32 13.31
C GLU A 2 12.34 -1.62 11.96
N HIS A 3 11.14 -1.17 11.60
CA HIS A 3 10.99 -0.11 10.59
C HIS A 3 9.63 0.58 10.76
N GLN A 4 9.68 1.84 11.24
CA GLN A 4 8.91 2.97 10.67
C GLN A 4 7.40 3.00 11.01
N GLN A 5 6.75 4.09 11.44
CA GLN A 5 7.01 5.54 11.44
C GLN A 5 6.26 6.16 12.65
N GLY A 6 6.63 7.28 13.28
CA GLY A 6 6.92 8.58 12.68
C GLY A 6 5.72 9.51 12.88
N ARG A 7 5.72 10.20 14.03
CA ARG A 7 5.11 11.50 14.33
C ARG A 7 3.86 11.93 13.53
N GLY A 8 2.69 11.74 14.13
CA GLY A 8 1.71 12.83 14.34
C GLY A 8 0.73 13.21 13.22
N ASN A 9 0.89 12.73 11.99
CA ASN A 9 -0.15 12.81 10.96
C ASN A 9 -0.70 11.41 10.67
N PRO A 10 -2.00 11.24 10.35
CA PRO A 10 -2.51 9.95 9.88
C PRO A 10 -1.92 9.67 8.49
N LEU A 11 -0.70 9.14 8.45
CA LEU A 11 -0.08 8.60 7.25
C LEU A 11 -0.89 7.36 6.80
N PRO A 12 -0.96 7.07 5.50
CA PRO A 12 -1.51 5.82 5.01
C PRO A 12 -0.83 4.63 5.71
N ASP A 13 -1.65 3.76 6.28
CA ASP A 13 -1.21 2.51 6.88
C ASP A 13 -0.97 1.48 5.76
N TYR A 14 0.19 0.82 5.79
CA TYR A 14 0.55 -0.18 4.79
C TYR A 14 0.68 -1.55 5.45
N GLU A 15 -0.12 -2.51 4.96
CA GLU A 15 -0.18 -3.87 5.48
C GLU A 15 0.22 -4.86 4.39
N LEU A 16 1.23 -5.70 4.65
CA LEU A 16 1.57 -6.81 3.76
C LEU A 16 0.57 -7.95 4.00
N VAL A 17 -0.31 -8.19 3.03
CA VAL A 17 -1.39 -9.17 3.16
C VAL A 17 -1.03 -10.54 2.56
N SER A 18 -0.13 -10.58 1.57
CA SER A 18 0.26 -11.84 0.97
C SER A 18 1.65 -11.77 0.35
N VAL A 19 2.36 -12.89 0.40
CA VAL A 19 3.56 -13.14 -0.40
C VAL A 19 3.36 -14.52 -1.02
N GLN A 20 3.35 -14.56 -2.34
CA GLN A 20 3.09 -15.78 -3.12
C GLN A 20 4.16 -15.96 -4.20
N GLY A 21 4.36 -17.18 -4.66
CA GLY A 21 5.36 -17.50 -5.69
C GLY A 21 6.69 -17.99 -5.13
N GLU A 22 7.49 -18.57 -6.01
CA GLU A 22 8.84 -19.08 -5.72
C GLU A 22 9.83 -17.92 -5.52
N ASP A 23 11.00 -18.15 -4.90
CA ASP A 23 11.98 -17.12 -4.51
C ASP A 23 12.31 -16.09 -5.63
N HIS A 24 12.34 -16.54 -6.88
CA HIS A 24 12.63 -15.68 -8.05
C HIS A 24 11.37 -15.09 -8.73
N GLN A 25 10.18 -15.51 -8.29
CA GLN A 25 8.87 -15.09 -8.80
C GLN A 25 7.95 -14.63 -7.65
N GLN A 26 8.53 -14.13 -6.55
CA GLN A 26 7.76 -13.68 -5.42
C GLN A 26 6.93 -12.44 -5.77
N GLN A 27 5.63 -12.57 -5.56
CA GLN A 27 4.66 -11.52 -5.67
C GLN A 27 4.20 -11.12 -4.27
N PHE A 28 4.42 -9.85 -3.96
CA PHE A 28 4.02 -9.23 -2.71
C PHE A 28 2.72 -8.50 -2.95
N GLN A 29 1.78 -8.62 -2.02
CA GLN A 29 0.52 -7.90 -2.02
C GLN A 29 0.42 -7.06 -0.75
N VAL A 30 0.19 -5.77 -0.93
CA VAL A 30 0.13 -4.76 0.14
C VAL A 30 -1.18 -4.00 0.02
N VAL A 31 -1.78 -3.71 1.17
CA VAL A 31 -2.96 -2.85 1.32
C VAL A 31 -2.52 -1.51 1.88
N CYS A 32 -2.97 -0.42 1.25
CA CYS A 32 -2.85 0.95 1.71
C CYS A 32 -4.20 1.40 2.27
N ARG A 33 -4.23 1.78 3.56
CA ARG A 33 -5.43 2.27 4.25
C ARG A 33 -5.25 3.74 4.62
N ILE A 34 -6.13 4.59 4.14
CA ILE A 34 -6.23 6.00 4.49
C ILE A 34 -7.42 6.17 5.41
N THR A 35 -7.20 6.74 6.59
CA THR A 35 -8.26 6.94 7.59
C THR A 35 -9.18 8.10 7.21
N ARG A 36 -8.64 9.17 6.60
CA ARG A 36 -9.41 10.34 6.15
C ARG A 36 -8.87 10.91 4.83
N PRO A 37 -9.64 10.87 3.73
CA PRO A 37 -10.94 10.18 3.61
C PRO A 37 -10.78 8.67 3.84
N ALA A 38 -11.83 8.01 4.31
CA ALA A 38 -11.82 6.56 4.52
C ALA A 38 -11.68 5.86 3.16
N LEU A 39 -10.49 5.31 2.90
CA LEU A 39 -10.16 4.73 1.61
C LEU A 39 -9.19 3.58 1.80
N VAL A 40 -9.45 2.49 1.11
CA VAL A 40 -8.55 1.33 1.09
C VAL A 40 -8.17 1.07 -0.36
N ALA A 41 -6.91 0.78 -0.64
CA ALA A 41 -6.43 0.42 -1.95
C ALA A 41 -5.39 -0.69 -1.85
N GLU A 42 -5.36 -1.56 -2.84
CA GLU A 42 -4.44 -2.70 -2.87
C GLU A 42 -3.43 -2.54 -3.99
N GLY A 43 -2.25 -3.10 -3.77
CA GLY A 43 -1.17 -3.09 -4.75
C GLY A 43 -0.36 -4.36 -4.68
N ALA A 44 0.11 -4.82 -5.84
CA ALA A 44 1.00 -5.95 -5.93
C ALA A 44 2.29 -5.58 -6.66
N GLY A 45 3.37 -6.30 -6.37
CA GLY A 45 4.65 -6.12 -7.05
C GLY A 45 5.67 -7.18 -6.70
N SER A 46 6.78 -7.21 -7.46
CA SER A 46 7.87 -8.17 -7.26
C SER A 46 8.71 -7.93 -5.99
N SER A 47 8.31 -6.98 -5.15
CA SER A 47 8.92 -6.67 -3.85
C SER A 47 7.92 -5.89 -3.01
N ARG A 48 8.08 -5.94 -1.68
CA ARG A 48 7.22 -5.17 -0.75
C ARG A 48 7.13 -3.69 -1.14
N ARG A 49 8.27 -3.06 -1.45
CA ARG A 49 8.34 -1.65 -1.88
C ARG A 49 7.56 -1.38 -3.17
N LYS A 50 7.59 -2.28 -4.15
CA LYS A 50 6.81 -2.14 -5.39
C LYS A 50 5.31 -2.30 -5.13
N ALA A 51 4.92 -3.24 -4.27
CA ALA A 51 3.54 -3.44 -3.86
C ALA A 51 2.99 -2.21 -3.10
N GLU A 52 3.76 -1.65 -2.16
CA GLU A 52 3.44 -0.39 -1.47
C GLU A 52 3.22 0.77 -2.45
N GLN A 53 4.13 0.96 -3.42
CA GLN A 53 4.00 1.99 -4.44
C GLN A 53 2.76 1.78 -5.33
N ALA A 54 2.44 0.53 -5.68
CA ALA A 54 1.25 0.20 -6.43
C ALA A 54 -0.02 0.54 -5.64
N ALA A 55 -0.07 0.18 -4.35
CA ALA A 55 -1.20 0.45 -3.46
C ALA A 55 -1.39 1.97 -3.27
N ALA A 56 -0.30 2.72 -3.06
CA ALA A 56 -0.32 4.17 -2.96
C ALA A 56 -0.84 4.83 -4.25
N ARG A 57 -0.39 4.38 -5.43
CA ARG A 57 -0.88 4.90 -6.72
C ARG A 57 -2.35 4.61 -6.92
N ALA A 58 -2.84 3.43 -6.50
CA ALA A 58 -4.25 3.09 -6.55
C ALA A 58 -5.07 3.98 -5.62
N ALA A 59 -4.57 4.24 -4.41
CA ALA A 59 -5.20 5.17 -3.47
C ALA A 59 -5.28 6.59 -4.03
N LEU A 60 -4.18 7.12 -4.58
CA LEU A 60 -4.14 8.46 -5.19
C LEU A 60 -5.12 8.60 -6.36
N ARG A 61 -5.26 7.57 -7.21
CA ARG A 61 -6.25 7.60 -8.30
C ARG A 61 -7.68 7.68 -7.77
N ARG A 62 -8.02 6.88 -6.76
CA ARG A 62 -9.34 6.92 -6.12
C ARG A 62 -9.61 8.27 -5.44
N LEU A 63 -8.59 8.88 -4.82
CA LEU A 63 -8.68 10.23 -4.27
C LEU A 63 -8.90 11.30 -5.34
N ALA A 64 -8.25 11.17 -6.49
CA ALA A 64 -8.42 12.08 -7.61
C ALA A 64 -9.80 11.94 -8.29
N ASP A 65 -10.34 10.71 -8.36
CA ASP A 65 -11.63 10.40 -8.97
C ASP A 65 -12.83 10.90 -8.12
N HIS A 66 -12.68 10.94 -6.78
CA HIS A 66 -13.68 11.52 -5.86
C HIS A 66 -13.59 13.05 -5.70
N GLY A 67 -12.68 13.71 -6.40
CA GLY A 67 -12.46 15.17 -6.32
C GLY A 67 -13.06 15.98 -7.46
N GLY A 68 -13.97 15.40 -8.26
CA GLY A 68 -14.66 16.04 -9.40
C GLY A 68 -16.11 16.39 -9.11
#